data_AF-A0A7Y3KUP4-F1
#
_entry.id   AF-A0A7Y3KUP4-F1
#
_cell.length_a   1.000
_cell.length_b   1.000
_cell.length_c   1.000
_cell.angle_alpha   90.00
_cell.angle_beta   90.00
_cell.angle_gamma   90.00
#
_symmetry.space_group_name_H-M   'P 1'
#
loop_
_entity.id
_entity.type
_entity.pdbx_description
1 polymer ?
#
loop_
_entity_poly.entity_id
_entity_poly.type
_entity_poly.pdbx_seq_one_letter_code
_entity_poly.pdbx_strand_id
1 'polypeptide(L)'
;MTTPYRFTQNAFALALHQQFGHLDDGEESGITVSVAGRLMLMRRQGKLAFAMMRDSSGEIQLFALSSTTEEFEEFAKLHLGDWVGIVGEVVRTKRGELSVKVSTWVRLAEAQHNFGDKWAGITDYELRYRHREADLWANPGSRVSLVRRSELVRSVRQRCWAQGFMEVETPILNAIPTGAAARPFRTHHNALDTDFYLRIAPELWLKRLVVGGFERVFELGRVFRNEGVSPRHNPEFTMFELYCAYWNYEDMMEFTESLVEGVALDVLGTTEIEYQGRPFSFAAPWPRRTMAELASEAVGEQVSVHTSRERFVELLSARGIEVHPSWGSGRCLAELFEATCEESLWNPIFVTDFPVEVSPLARRHQVDPALTERFESYAVGRELSNGFSELNDPVEQRARFEDQARLAAEGELEAMAIDEEYIRALEWGLPPTAGLGVGIDRLAMLIADEANIREIIAFPTLKPLRD
;
A
#
# COMPACT_ATOMS: atom_id res chain seq x y z
N MET A 1 -16.29 20.84 -33.97
CA MET A 1 -14.84 20.73 -34.21
C MET A 1 -14.46 19.27 -34.22
N THR A 2 -13.63 18.83 -35.18
CA THR A 2 -13.07 17.48 -35.20
C THR A 2 -11.95 17.37 -34.16
N THR A 3 -12.03 16.41 -33.25
CA THR A 3 -10.99 16.15 -32.26
C THR A 3 -9.66 15.80 -32.94
N PRO A 4 -8.53 16.44 -32.59
CA PRO A 4 -7.25 16.15 -33.22
C PRO A 4 -6.67 14.81 -32.74
N TYR A 5 -5.93 14.11 -33.60
CA TYR A 5 -5.19 12.90 -33.22
C TYR A 5 -3.98 13.19 -32.32
N ARG A 6 -3.45 14.42 -32.33
CA ARG A 6 -2.29 14.85 -31.53
C ARG A 6 -2.40 16.33 -31.20
N PHE A 7 -1.97 16.69 -29.99
CA PHE A 7 -1.65 18.05 -29.59
C PHE A 7 -0.21 18.10 -29.05
N THR A 8 0.59 19.06 -29.50
CA THR A 8 1.99 19.19 -29.06
C THR A 8 2.05 20.13 -27.87
N GLN A 9 2.11 19.56 -26.67
CA GLN A 9 2.35 20.30 -25.43
C GLN A 9 3.86 20.56 -25.25
N ASN A 10 4.23 21.75 -24.78
CA ASN A 10 5.62 22.10 -24.46
C ASN A 10 5.82 22.66 -23.05
N ALA A 11 4.74 22.86 -22.29
CA ALA A 11 4.79 23.37 -20.92
C ALA A 11 3.72 22.72 -20.02
N PHE A 12 4.01 22.69 -18.73
CA PHE A 12 3.14 22.19 -17.66
C PHE A 12 2.85 23.31 -16.65
N ALA A 13 1.67 23.30 -16.04
CA ALA A 13 1.21 24.34 -15.13
C ALA A 13 2.21 24.66 -14.01
N LEU A 14 2.72 23.65 -13.31
CA LEU A 14 3.68 23.85 -12.21
C LEU A 14 4.99 24.48 -12.71
N ALA A 15 5.50 24.02 -13.86
CA ALA A 15 6.72 24.56 -14.45
C ALA A 15 6.54 26.04 -14.84
N LEU A 16 5.36 26.43 -15.33
CA LEU A 16 5.06 27.82 -15.63
C LEU A 16 5.08 28.69 -14.37
N HIS A 17 4.48 28.23 -13.27
CA HIS A 17 4.52 28.95 -11.99
C HIS A 17 5.96 29.11 -11.47
N GLN A 18 6.78 28.07 -11.58
CA GLN A 18 8.18 28.13 -11.16
C GLN A 18 9.03 29.07 -12.04
N GLN A 19 8.83 29.03 -13.35
CA GLN A 19 9.63 29.81 -14.30
C GLN A 19 9.20 31.28 -14.37
N PHE A 20 7.90 31.56 -14.35
CA PHE A 20 7.32 32.89 -14.56
C PHE A 20 6.68 33.49 -13.30
N GLY A 21 6.86 32.86 -12.14
CA GLY A 21 6.39 33.38 -10.86
C GLY A 21 6.93 34.78 -10.51
N HIS A 22 8.00 35.22 -11.16
CA HIS A 22 8.65 36.51 -10.95
C HIS A 22 8.04 37.69 -11.72
N LEU A 23 7.11 37.45 -12.66
CA LEU A 23 6.48 38.53 -13.44
C LEU A 23 5.73 39.52 -12.54
N ASP A 24 5.73 40.80 -12.89
CA ASP A 24 4.97 41.87 -12.23
C ASP A 24 3.50 41.90 -12.69
N ASP A 25 2.62 42.52 -11.90
CA ASP A 25 1.20 42.62 -12.21
C ASP A 25 0.93 43.35 -13.54
N GLY A 26 0.31 42.65 -14.49
CA GLY A 26 0.03 43.17 -15.83
C GLY A 26 1.17 42.98 -16.84
N GLU A 27 2.27 42.35 -16.44
CA GLU A 27 3.40 42.06 -17.33
C GLU A 27 3.08 40.94 -18.32
N GLU A 28 3.53 41.12 -19.57
CA GLU A 28 3.47 40.14 -20.64
C GLU A 28 4.88 39.63 -20.93
N SER A 29 5.10 38.31 -20.92
CA SER A 29 6.46 37.74 -21.00
C SER A 29 7.04 37.71 -22.41
N GLY A 30 6.22 37.85 -23.46
CA GLY A 30 6.57 37.58 -24.85
C GLY A 30 6.73 36.08 -25.17
N ILE A 31 6.63 35.17 -24.19
CA ILE A 31 6.85 33.74 -24.38
C ILE A 31 5.54 33.03 -24.67
N THR A 32 5.46 32.43 -25.86
CA THR A 32 4.34 31.59 -26.26
C THR A 32 4.56 30.13 -25.85
N VAL A 33 3.55 29.55 -25.22
CA VAL A 33 3.52 28.17 -24.73
C VAL A 33 2.32 27.41 -25.29
N SER A 34 2.44 26.09 -25.32
CA SER A 34 1.38 25.14 -25.65
C SER A 34 1.12 24.25 -24.44
N VAL A 35 -0.03 24.43 -23.81
CA VAL A 35 -0.44 23.71 -22.59
C VAL A 35 -1.70 22.89 -22.85
N ALA A 36 -1.88 21.79 -22.13
CA ALA A 36 -3.08 20.96 -22.26
C ALA A 36 -3.54 20.47 -20.88
N GLY A 37 -4.85 20.36 -20.71
CA GLY A 37 -5.45 19.98 -19.44
C GLY A 37 -6.98 19.99 -19.47
N ARG A 38 -7.60 19.72 -18.32
CA ARG A 38 -9.06 19.82 -18.16
C ARG A 38 -9.46 21.22 -17.70
N LEU A 39 -10.57 21.71 -18.23
CA LEU A 39 -11.20 22.93 -17.73
C LEU A 39 -11.91 22.67 -16.40
N MET A 40 -11.41 23.25 -15.32
CA MET A 40 -12.00 23.11 -13.99
C MET A 40 -12.99 24.23 -13.67
N LEU A 41 -12.86 25.37 -14.34
CA LEU A 41 -13.67 26.56 -14.12
C LEU A 41 -13.73 27.41 -15.38
N MET A 42 -14.86 28.07 -15.63
CA MET A 42 -15.05 29.05 -16.70
C MET A 42 -15.87 30.23 -16.17
N ARG A 43 -15.40 31.47 -16.43
CA ARG A 43 -16.06 32.73 -16.05
C ARG A 43 -15.98 33.71 -17.22
N ARG A 44 -17.12 33.99 -17.84
CA ARG A 44 -17.24 34.98 -18.91
C ARG A 44 -17.69 36.34 -18.37
N GLN A 45 -17.09 37.41 -18.89
CA GLN A 45 -17.44 38.80 -18.58
C GLN A 45 -17.47 39.64 -19.87
N GLY A 46 -18.54 39.50 -20.66
CA GLY A 46 -18.67 40.22 -21.93
C GLY A 46 -17.63 39.75 -22.95
N LYS A 47 -16.60 40.58 -23.20
CA LYS A 47 -15.52 40.37 -24.19
C LYS A 47 -14.27 39.68 -23.64
N LEU A 48 -14.29 39.25 -22.39
CA LEU A 48 -13.20 38.53 -21.75
C LEU A 48 -13.72 37.28 -21.04
N ALA A 49 -12.90 36.25 -20.98
CA ALA A 49 -13.19 35.02 -20.26
C ALA A 49 -11.95 34.57 -19.49
N PHE A 50 -12.17 34.09 -18.27
CA PHE A 50 -11.17 33.44 -17.44
C PHE A 50 -11.57 31.98 -17.25
N ALA A 51 -10.63 31.08 -17.47
CA ALA A 51 -10.79 29.68 -17.17
C ALA A 51 -9.67 29.20 -16.24
N MET A 52 -9.93 28.14 -15.47
CA MET A 52 -8.87 27.42 -14.77
C MET A 52 -8.64 26.11 -15.49
N MET A 53 -7.42 25.86 -15.94
CA MET A 53 -7.03 24.60 -16.55
C MET A 53 -6.16 23.82 -15.57
N ARG A 54 -6.43 22.52 -15.42
CA ARG A 54 -5.63 21.62 -14.60
C ARG A 54 -4.99 20.54 -15.45
N ASP A 55 -3.69 20.34 -15.28
CA ASP A 55 -2.93 19.24 -15.86
C ASP A 55 -2.40 18.29 -14.77
N SER A 56 -1.54 17.34 -15.15
CA SER A 56 -0.90 16.41 -14.20
C SER A 56 0.17 17.06 -13.33
N SER A 57 0.40 18.36 -13.38
CA SER A 57 1.37 19.06 -12.54
C SER A 57 0.71 20.05 -11.59
N GLY A 58 -0.42 20.64 -11.98
CA GLY A 58 -1.13 21.63 -11.18
C GLY A 58 -2.17 22.39 -11.99
N GLU A 59 -2.42 23.63 -11.58
CA GLU A 59 -3.42 24.51 -12.19
C GLU A 59 -2.79 25.76 -12.79
N ILE A 60 -3.33 26.23 -13.90
CA ILE A 60 -2.95 27.49 -14.53
C ILE A 60 -4.19 28.22 -15.05
N GLN A 61 -4.25 29.54 -14.81
CA GLN A 61 -5.34 30.35 -15.34
C GLN A 61 -5.18 30.52 -16.85
N LEU A 62 -6.30 30.45 -17.57
CA LEU A 62 -6.42 30.84 -18.96
C LEU A 62 -7.10 32.21 -19.02
N PHE A 63 -6.51 33.14 -19.77
CA PHE A 63 -7.05 34.47 -19.99
C PHE A 63 -7.36 34.67 -21.47
N ALA A 64 -8.64 34.71 -21.82
CA ALA A 64 -9.10 34.85 -23.20
C ALA A 64 -9.76 36.22 -23.43
N LEU A 65 -9.47 36.82 -24.59
CA LEU A 65 -10.02 38.10 -25.02
C LEU A 65 -10.67 37.92 -26.39
N SER A 66 -11.87 38.47 -26.59
CA SER A 66 -12.58 38.36 -27.87
C SER A 66 -11.83 38.98 -29.05
N SER A 67 -10.83 39.83 -28.78
CA SER A 67 -10.00 40.48 -29.79
C SER A 67 -8.80 39.65 -30.25
N THR A 68 -8.36 38.66 -29.47
CA THR A 68 -7.11 37.90 -29.74
C THR A 68 -7.30 36.40 -29.74
N THR A 69 -8.36 35.88 -29.11
CA THR A 69 -8.64 34.45 -29.05
C THR A 69 -9.47 34.01 -30.25
N GLU A 70 -8.94 33.08 -31.05
CA GLU A 70 -9.68 32.45 -32.14
C GLU A 70 -10.92 31.74 -31.60
N GLU A 71 -12.05 31.90 -32.30
CA GLU A 71 -13.33 31.28 -31.92
C GLU A 71 -13.73 31.53 -30.45
N PHE A 72 -13.48 32.73 -29.92
CA PHE A 72 -13.74 33.11 -28.52
C PHE A 72 -15.12 32.72 -28.00
N GLU A 73 -16.17 32.89 -28.82
CA GLU A 73 -17.54 32.55 -28.42
C GLU A 73 -17.73 31.06 -28.15
N GLU A 74 -17.02 30.19 -28.88
CA GLU A 74 -17.06 28.74 -28.69
C GLU A 74 -16.16 28.32 -27.52
N PHE A 75 -14.99 28.96 -27.34
CA PHE A 75 -14.14 28.76 -26.16
C PHE A 75 -14.93 29.04 -24.87
N ALA A 76 -15.65 30.16 -24.83
CA ALA A 76 -16.40 30.59 -23.66
C ALA A 76 -17.66 29.74 -23.38
N LYS A 77 -18.01 28.81 -24.28
CA LYS A 77 -19.13 27.84 -24.11
C LYS A 77 -18.65 26.43 -23.73
N LEU A 78 -17.35 26.19 -23.64
CA LEU A 78 -16.81 24.88 -23.26
C LEU A 78 -17.35 24.43 -21.89
N HIS A 79 -17.59 23.13 -21.78
CA HIS A 79 -18.11 22.55 -20.55
C HIS A 79 -16.99 22.34 -19.53
N LEU A 80 -17.34 22.38 -18.25
CA LEU A 80 -16.42 21.98 -17.20
C LEU A 80 -16.07 20.50 -17.38
N GLY A 81 -14.79 20.18 -17.24
CA GLY A 81 -14.22 18.88 -17.46
C GLY A 81 -13.74 18.63 -18.90
N ASP A 82 -14.10 19.47 -19.87
CA ASP A 82 -13.57 19.35 -21.24
C ASP A 82 -12.05 19.37 -21.22
N TRP A 83 -11.43 18.46 -21.97
CA TRP A 83 -10.00 18.52 -22.24
C TRP A 83 -9.74 19.53 -23.35
N VAL A 84 -8.79 20.43 -23.11
CA VAL A 84 -8.43 21.49 -24.03
C VAL A 84 -6.92 21.54 -24.24
N GLY A 85 -6.52 21.85 -25.47
CA GLY A 85 -5.17 22.29 -25.80
C GLY A 85 -5.20 23.79 -26.06
N ILE A 86 -4.26 24.53 -25.48
CA ILE A 86 -4.18 25.99 -25.52
C ILE A 86 -2.81 26.39 -26.05
N VAL A 87 -2.79 27.32 -27.01
CA VAL A 87 -1.58 28.04 -27.39
C VAL A 87 -1.77 29.50 -26.99
N GLY A 88 -0.79 30.05 -26.28
CA GLY A 88 -0.91 31.41 -25.79
C GLY A 88 0.35 31.93 -25.12
N GLU A 89 0.33 33.21 -24.79
CA GLU A 89 1.45 33.88 -24.16
C GLU A 89 1.37 33.77 -22.64
N VAL A 90 2.49 33.53 -21.95
CA VAL A 90 2.52 33.59 -20.49
C VAL A 90 2.48 35.05 -20.05
N VAL A 91 1.52 35.40 -19.19
CA VAL A 91 1.31 36.76 -18.68
C VAL A 91 0.96 36.72 -17.21
N ARG A 92 1.16 37.81 -16.48
CA ARG A 92 0.51 38.02 -15.19
C ARG A 92 -0.61 39.03 -15.36
N THR A 93 -1.82 38.67 -14.95
CA THR A 93 -2.96 39.61 -15.05
C THR A 93 -2.78 40.80 -14.11
N LYS A 94 -3.52 41.89 -14.34
CA LYS A 94 -3.53 43.06 -13.44
C LYS A 94 -3.98 42.77 -12.00
N ARG A 95 -4.54 41.58 -11.75
CA ARG A 95 -4.94 41.11 -10.41
C ARG A 95 -3.90 40.18 -9.78
N GLY A 96 -2.74 40.03 -10.43
CA GLY A 96 -1.61 39.27 -9.93
C GLY A 96 -1.68 37.77 -10.15
N GLU A 97 -2.61 37.26 -10.95
CA GLU A 97 -2.69 35.83 -11.25
C GLU A 97 -1.93 35.48 -12.53
N LEU A 98 -0.96 34.56 -12.44
CA LEU A 98 -0.20 34.04 -13.59
C LEU A 98 -1.15 33.28 -14.52
N SER A 99 -1.08 33.57 -15.82
CA SER A 99 -2.05 33.08 -16.81
C SER A 99 -1.39 32.76 -18.15
N VAL A 100 -2.06 31.94 -18.95
CA VAL A 100 -1.81 31.82 -20.39
C VAL A 100 -2.86 32.65 -21.13
N LYS A 101 -2.43 33.73 -21.78
CA LYS A 101 -3.25 34.59 -22.64
C LYS A 101 -3.55 33.87 -23.95
N VAL A 102 -4.78 33.39 -24.10
CA VAL A 102 -5.18 32.43 -25.14
C VAL A 102 -5.17 33.10 -26.52
N SER A 103 -4.40 32.54 -27.44
CA SER A 103 -4.41 32.89 -28.87
C SER A 103 -5.27 31.90 -29.65
N THR A 104 -4.92 30.61 -29.61
CA THR A 104 -5.68 29.53 -30.23
C THR A 104 -5.94 28.42 -29.23
N TRP A 105 -6.98 27.64 -29.50
CA TRP A 105 -7.37 26.52 -28.65
C TRP A 105 -7.99 25.41 -29.49
N VAL A 106 -8.01 24.21 -28.93
CA VAL A 106 -8.69 23.05 -29.52
C VAL A 106 -9.27 22.18 -28.42
N ARG A 107 -10.49 21.66 -28.63
CA ARG A 107 -11.06 20.64 -27.75
C ARG A 107 -10.44 19.28 -28.05
N LEU A 108 -9.85 18.67 -27.04
CA LEU A 108 -9.17 17.36 -27.11
C LEU A 108 -10.11 16.22 -26.72
N ALA A 109 -11.06 16.46 -25.82
CA ALA A 109 -12.13 15.52 -25.50
C ALA A 109 -13.26 16.26 -24.79
N GLU A 110 -14.50 15.87 -25.09
CA GLU A 110 -15.69 16.44 -24.47
C GLU A 110 -16.06 15.67 -23.19
N ALA A 111 -16.35 16.39 -22.11
CA ALA A 111 -16.90 15.83 -20.89
C ALA A 111 -18.43 15.73 -21.01
N GLN A 112 -18.95 14.51 -20.87
CA GLN A 112 -20.39 14.21 -20.92
C GLN A 112 -21.04 14.10 -19.53
N HIS A 113 -20.24 14.25 -18.47
CA HIS A 113 -20.68 14.13 -17.08
C HIS A 113 -20.14 15.28 -16.23
N ASN A 114 -20.91 15.68 -15.21
CA ASN A 114 -20.47 16.65 -14.22
C ASN A 114 -19.56 16.00 -13.18
N PHE A 115 -18.57 16.73 -12.68
CA PHE A 115 -17.56 16.25 -11.72
C PHE A 115 -17.91 16.59 -10.26
N GLY A 116 -19.20 16.59 -9.91
CA GLY A 116 -19.69 16.93 -8.57
C GLY A 116 -19.84 18.43 -8.32
N ASP A 117 -19.89 18.80 -7.03
CA ASP A 117 -19.95 20.21 -6.62
C ASP A 117 -18.59 20.89 -6.80
N LYS A 118 -18.61 22.16 -7.18
CA LYS A 118 -17.40 22.93 -7.47
C LYS A 118 -16.41 23.02 -6.29
N TRP A 119 -16.91 22.97 -5.06
CA TRP A 119 -16.12 23.13 -3.84
C TRP A 119 -15.95 21.81 -3.09
N ALA A 120 -17.02 21.01 -3.02
CA ALA A 120 -16.99 19.75 -2.28
C ALA A 120 -16.49 18.55 -3.11
N GLY A 121 -16.29 18.72 -4.43
CA GLY A 121 -15.90 17.63 -5.32
C GLY A 121 -16.97 16.54 -5.38
N ILE A 122 -16.52 15.28 -5.41
CA ILE A 122 -17.40 14.11 -5.26
C ILE A 122 -17.30 13.64 -3.82
N THR A 123 -18.41 13.70 -3.07
CA THR A 123 -18.46 13.31 -1.65
C THR A 123 -18.99 11.88 -1.44
N ASP A 124 -19.73 11.33 -2.41
CA ASP A 124 -20.23 9.96 -2.35
C ASP A 124 -19.08 8.95 -2.49
N TYR A 125 -18.79 8.22 -1.41
CA TYR A 125 -17.67 7.26 -1.37
C TYR A 125 -17.80 6.14 -2.39
N GLU A 126 -19.02 5.65 -2.67
CA GLU A 126 -19.21 4.57 -3.64
C GLU A 126 -18.90 5.07 -5.05
N LEU A 127 -19.38 6.27 -5.40
CA LEU A 127 -19.10 6.91 -6.67
C LEU A 127 -17.60 7.19 -6.83
N ARG A 128 -16.93 7.67 -5.78
CA ARG A 128 -15.48 7.94 -5.81
C ARG A 128 -14.68 6.69 -6.15
N TYR A 129 -14.95 5.57 -5.50
CA TYR A 129 -14.19 4.34 -5.72
C TYR A 129 -14.57 3.63 -7.02
N ARG A 130 -15.83 3.75 -7.47
CA ARG A 130 -16.30 3.13 -8.71
C ARG A 130 -15.86 3.90 -9.95
N HIS A 131 -15.84 5.23 -9.87
CA HIS A 131 -15.40 6.14 -10.91
C HIS A 131 -14.16 6.89 -10.46
N ARG A 132 -13.08 6.14 -10.22
CA ARG A 132 -11.84 6.73 -9.71
C ARG A 132 -11.29 7.79 -10.65
N GLU A 133 -11.47 7.61 -11.94
CA GLU A 133 -11.12 8.60 -12.96
C GLU A 133 -11.81 9.96 -12.73
N ALA A 134 -13.03 9.99 -12.18
CA ALA A 134 -13.70 11.24 -11.82
C ALA A 134 -13.23 11.76 -10.46
N ASP A 135 -13.06 10.88 -9.47
CA ASP A 135 -12.55 11.21 -8.13
C ASP A 135 -11.19 11.91 -8.18
N LEU A 136 -10.24 11.38 -8.94
CA LEU A 136 -8.88 11.94 -9.06
C LEU A 136 -8.86 13.36 -9.63
N TRP A 137 -9.89 13.74 -10.38
CA TRP A 137 -10.06 15.11 -10.87
C TRP A 137 -10.81 16.00 -9.88
N ALA A 138 -11.87 15.48 -9.25
CA ALA A 138 -12.70 16.24 -8.33
C ALA A 138 -12.04 16.48 -6.98
N ASN A 139 -11.22 15.52 -6.52
CA ASN A 139 -10.66 15.46 -5.17
C ASN A 139 -9.12 15.42 -5.23
N PRO A 140 -8.42 16.56 -5.01
CA PRO A 140 -6.96 16.61 -5.04
C PRO A 140 -6.28 15.69 -4.02
N GLY A 141 -6.91 15.46 -2.86
CA GLY A 141 -6.41 14.55 -1.82
C GLY A 141 -6.18 13.13 -2.34
N SER A 142 -7.17 12.54 -3.02
CA SER A 142 -7.06 11.21 -3.63
C SER A 142 -5.84 11.08 -4.55
N ARG A 143 -5.54 12.15 -5.29
CA ARG A 143 -4.38 12.19 -6.20
C ARG A 143 -3.06 12.21 -5.43
N VAL A 144 -2.97 13.00 -4.36
CA VAL A 144 -1.79 13.06 -3.49
C VAL A 144 -1.50 11.68 -2.89
N SER A 145 -2.53 10.96 -2.43
CA SER A 145 -2.39 9.63 -1.83
C SER A 145 -1.82 8.61 -2.81
N LEU A 146 -2.26 8.61 -4.08
CA LEU A 146 -1.69 7.74 -5.12
C LEU A 146 -0.26 8.15 -5.54
N VAL A 147 0.05 9.45 -5.56
CA VAL A 147 1.41 9.92 -5.82
C VAL A 147 2.36 9.46 -4.72
N ARG A 148 1.99 9.67 -3.45
CA ARG A 148 2.77 9.22 -2.29
C ARG A 148 2.99 7.71 -2.29
N ARG A 149 1.98 6.92 -2.67
CA ARG A 149 2.14 5.47 -2.87
C ARG A 149 3.23 5.16 -3.91
N SER A 150 3.22 5.84 -5.06
CA SER A 150 4.21 5.65 -6.11
C SER A 150 5.62 5.99 -5.63
N GLU A 151 5.76 7.10 -4.88
CA GLU A 151 7.03 7.53 -4.29
C GLU A 151 7.54 6.57 -3.22
N LEU A 152 6.65 6.04 -2.38
CA LEU A 152 6.93 4.99 -1.40
C LEU A 152 7.50 3.75 -2.11
N VAL A 153 6.81 3.23 -3.13
CA VAL A 153 7.26 2.04 -3.87
C VAL A 153 8.64 2.26 -4.50
N ARG A 154 8.88 3.45 -5.06
CA ARG A 154 10.20 3.84 -5.57
C ARG A 154 11.25 3.84 -4.47
N SER A 155 10.97 4.44 -3.31
CA SER A 155 11.90 4.52 -2.18
C SER A 155 12.25 3.13 -1.64
N VAL A 156 11.26 2.25 -1.44
CA VAL A 156 11.47 0.87 -1.01
C VAL A 156 12.46 0.14 -1.93
N ARG A 157 12.23 0.20 -3.25
CA ARG A 157 13.14 -0.40 -4.24
C ARG A 157 14.55 0.17 -4.16
N GLN A 158 14.68 1.50 -4.11
CA GLN A 158 15.98 2.18 -4.05
C GLN A 158 16.78 1.78 -2.81
N ARG A 159 16.11 1.63 -1.67
CA ARG A 159 16.74 1.20 -0.41
C ARG A 159 17.19 -0.26 -0.46
N CYS A 160 16.38 -1.13 -1.03
CA CYS A 160 16.75 -2.53 -1.24
C CYS A 160 17.97 -2.65 -2.17
N TRP A 161 17.96 -1.95 -3.32
CA TRP A 161 19.10 -1.95 -4.24
C TRP A 161 20.37 -1.36 -3.62
N ALA A 162 20.25 -0.30 -2.81
CA ALA A 162 21.38 0.27 -2.09
C ALA A 162 21.99 -0.72 -1.08
N GLN A 163 21.20 -1.66 -0.57
CA GLN A 163 21.63 -2.75 0.33
C GLN A 163 21.99 -4.04 -0.41
N GLY A 164 22.08 -4.01 -1.75
CA GLY A 164 22.52 -5.15 -2.56
C GLY A 164 21.48 -6.26 -2.73
N PHE A 165 20.20 -5.99 -2.43
CA PHE A 165 19.14 -6.95 -2.72
C PHE A 165 18.81 -6.99 -4.21
N MET A 166 18.59 -8.19 -4.73
CA MET A 166 18.13 -8.42 -6.10
C MET A 166 16.59 -8.48 -6.14
N GLU A 167 15.96 -7.64 -6.97
CA GLU A 167 14.52 -7.73 -7.24
C GLU A 167 14.24 -8.94 -8.14
N VAL A 168 13.23 -9.75 -7.79
CA VAL A 168 12.81 -10.93 -8.55
C VAL A 168 11.29 -10.98 -8.69
N GLU A 169 10.83 -11.82 -9.61
CA GLU A 169 9.41 -12.15 -9.78
C GLU A 169 9.23 -13.66 -9.62
N THR A 170 8.37 -14.09 -8.70
CA THR A 170 8.06 -15.51 -8.47
C THR A 170 6.64 -15.86 -8.97
N PRO A 171 6.30 -17.14 -9.18
CA PRO A 171 5.00 -17.53 -9.70
C PRO A 171 3.81 -16.95 -8.91
N ILE A 172 2.83 -16.39 -9.63
CA ILE A 172 1.53 -15.98 -9.07
C ILE A 172 0.56 -17.17 -9.01
N LEU A 173 0.67 -18.10 -9.96
CA LEU A 173 -0.13 -19.33 -10.01
C LEU A 173 0.67 -20.47 -9.40
N ASN A 174 0.22 -20.96 -8.25
CA ASN A 174 0.85 -22.07 -7.53
C ASN A 174 -0.01 -23.33 -7.64
N ALA A 175 0.63 -24.49 -7.72
CA ALA A 175 -0.07 -25.78 -7.64
C ALA A 175 -0.62 -26.06 -6.23
N ILE A 176 0.02 -25.48 -5.20
CA ILE A 176 -0.33 -25.65 -3.79
C ILE A 176 -0.46 -24.24 -3.15
N PRO A 177 -1.57 -23.93 -2.47
CA PRO A 177 -1.74 -22.66 -1.76
C PRO A 177 -1.11 -22.76 -0.36
N THR A 178 0.15 -22.37 -0.23
CA THR A 178 0.90 -22.41 1.05
C THR A 178 1.83 -21.20 1.16
N GLY A 179 2.56 -21.07 2.28
CA GLY A 179 3.45 -19.95 2.59
C GLY A 179 2.82 -18.84 3.44
N ALA A 180 1.51 -18.90 3.70
CA ALA A 180 0.82 -18.07 4.70
C ALA A 180 -0.42 -18.83 5.23
N ALA A 181 -0.98 -18.38 6.34
CA ALA A 181 -2.28 -18.84 6.82
C ALA A 181 -3.39 -17.97 6.22
N ALA A 182 -3.97 -18.39 5.09
CA ALA A 182 -5.01 -17.63 4.39
C ALA A 182 -5.77 -18.51 3.40
N ARG A 183 -7.05 -18.17 3.16
CA ARG A 183 -7.86 -18.86 2.15
C ARG A 183 -7.47 -18.42 0.72
N PRO A 184 -7.13 -19.34 -0.21
CA PRO A 184 -6.72 -18.97 -1.56
C PRO A 184 -7.91 -18.73 -2.51
N PHE A 185 -7.65 -18.03 -3.61
CA PHE A 185 -8.47 -18.12 -4.82
C PHE A 185 -8.02 -19.31 -5.67
N ARG A 186 -8.96 -20.09 -6.20
CA ARG A 186 -8.73 -21.22 -7.11
C ARG A 186 -9.12 -20.85 -8.53
N THR A 187 -8.33 -21.31 -9.50
CA THR A 187 -8.56 -21.18 -10.94
C THR A 187 -8.19 -22.50 -11.64
N HIS A 188 -8.43 -22.59 -12.94
CA HIS A 188 -8.19 -23.79 -13.74
C HIS A 188 -7.42 -23.47 -15.02
N HIS A 189 -6.37 -24.24 -15.32
CA HIS A 189 -5.58 -24.10 -16.53
C HIS A 189 -5.99 -25.13 -17.59
N ASN A 190 -6.82 -24.72 -18.55
CA ASN A 190 -7.47 -25.60 -19.54
C ASN A 190 -6.50 -26.54 -20.29
N ALA A 191 -5.33 -26.06 -20.73
CA ALA A 191 -4.43 -26.89 -21.55
C ALA A 191 -3.62 -27.91 -20.74
N LEU A 192 -3.51 -27.71 -19.42
CA LEU A 192 -2.86 -28.65 -18.50
C LEU A 192 -3.91 -29.50 -17.74
N ASP A 193 -5.19 -29.19 -17.93
CA ASP A 193 -6.32 -29.82 -17.21
C ASP A 193 -6.06 -29.95 -15.71
N THR A 194 -5.57 -28.86 -15.10
CA THR A 194 -5.11 -28.84 -13.71
C THR A 194 -5.52 -27.54 -13.05
N ASP A 195 -5.89 -27.62 -11.77
CA ASP A 195 -6.23 -26.45 -10.97
C ASP A 195 -4.97 -25.76 -10.42
N PHE A 196 -5.04 -24.45 -10.36
CA PHE A 196 -4.03 -23.59 -9.77
C PHE A 196 -4.66 -22.66 -8.74
N TYR A 197 -3.81 -22.13 -7.88
CA TYR A 197 -4.20 -21.19 -6.84
C TYR A 197 -3.43 -19.90 -7.03
N LEU A 198 -4.11 -18.76 -6.85
CA LEU A 198 -3.40 -17.49 -6.75
C LEU A 198 -2.61 -17.48 -5.43
N ARG A 199 -1.35 -17.05 -5.49
CA ARG A 199 -0.47 -17.04 -4.32
C ARG A 199 -1.03 -16.19 -3.17
N ILE A 200 -0.91 -16.72 -1.96
CA ILE A 200 -1.20 -16.02 -0.70
C ILE A 200 0.05 -15.37 -0.10
N ALA A 201 1.24 -15.85 -0.49
CA ALA A 201 2.57 -15.31 -0.21
C ALA A 201 3.60 -15.81 -1.26
N PRO A 202 4.65 -15.04 -1.60
CA PRO A 202 5.80 -15.50 -2.38
C PRO A 202 6.89 -16.21 -1.55
N GLU A 203 6.80 -16.19 -0.22
CA GLU A 203 7.78 -16.70 0.75
C GLU A 203 8.57 -17.95 0.31
N LEU A 204 7.87 -19.06 0.01
CA LEU A 204 8.54 -20.34 -0.28
C LEU A 204 9.40 -20.27 -1.55
N TRP A 205 8.99 -19.49 -2.55
CA TRP A 205 9.77 -19.29 -3.77
C TRP A 205 11.02 -18.45 -3.53
N LEU A 206 10.90 -17.41 -2.71
CA LEU A 206 12.04 -16.56 -2.38
C LEU A 206 13.09 -17.32 -1.57
N LYS A 207 12.67 -18.16 -0.62
CA LYS A 207 13.58 -19.09 0.08
C LYS A 207 14.27 -20.08 -0.86
N ARG A 208 13.57 -20.60 -1.87
CA ARG A 208 14.18 -21.46 -2.92
C ARG A 208 15.28 -20.72 -3.68
N LEU A 209 15.17 -19.40 -3.89
CA LEU A 209 16.23 -18.60 -4.51
C LEU A 209 17.45 -18.46 -3.58
N VAL A 210 17.23 -18.31 -2.27
CA VAL A 210 18.32 -18.30 -1.29
C VAL A 210 19.06 -19.64 -1.25
N VAL A 211 18.33 -20.76 -1.25
CA VAL A 211 18.92 -22.11 -1.45
C VAL A 211 19.73 -22.17 -2.76
N GLY A 212 19.24 -21.52 -3.82
CA GLY A 212 19.92 -21.40 -5.10
C GLY A 212 21.18 -20.52 -5.11
N GLY A 213 21.53 -19.87 -4.00
CA GLY A 213 22.73 -19.05 -3.85
C GLY A 213 22.50 -17.55 -4.01
N PHE A 214 21.25 -17.08 -4.14
CA PHE A 214 20.96 -15.65 -4.10
C PHE A 214 20.81 -15.18 -2.65
N GLU A 215 21.89 -14.66 -2.08
CA GLU A 215 21.96 -14.31 -0.65
C GLU A 215 20.99 -13.20 -0.23
N ARG A 216 20.58 -12.32 -1.15
CA ARG A 216 19.69 -11.18 -0.86
C ARG A 216 18.68 -11.01 -1.99
N VAL A 217 17.43 -11.39 -1.74
CA VAL A 217 16.35 -11.29 -2.73
C VAL A 217 15.16 -10.55 -2.15
N PHE A 218 14.43 -9.84 -3.00
CA PHE A 218 13.14 -9.28 -2.65
C PHE A 218 12.17 -9.32 -3.82
N GLU A 219 10.88 -9.33 -3.51
CA GLU A 219 9.81 -9.15 -4.48
C GLU A 219 8.82 -8.12 -3.94
N LEU A 220 8.42 -7.17 -4.80
CA LEU A 220 7.30 -6.28 -4.56
C LEU A 220 6.19 -6.66 -5.55
N GLY A 221 5.19 -7.39 -5.06
CA GLY A 221 4.23 -8.06 -5.92
C GLY A 221 2.84 -8.15 -5.33
N ARG A 222 1.89 -8.59 -6.16
CA ARG A 222 0.51 -8.81 -5.72
C ARG A 222 0.38 -10.16 -5.02
N VAL A 223 -0.37 -10.19 -3.93
CA VAL A 223 -0.88 -11.43 -3.32
C VAL A 223 -2.40 -11.37 -3.21
N PHE A 224 -3.01 -12.54 -3.08
CA PHE A 224 -4.45 -12.72 -3.21
C PHE A 224 -4.98 -13.57 -2.08
N ARG A 225 -5.87 -13.02 -1.25
CA ARG A 225 -6.50 -13.72 -0.13
C ARG A 225 -8.02 -13.61 -0.25
N ASN A 226 -8.68 -14.77 -0.24
CA ASN A 226 -10.12 -14.90 -0.44
C ASN A 226 -10.87 -14.71 0.90
N GLU A 227 -10.76 -13.49 1.41
CA GLU A 227 -11.20 -13.06 2.72
C GLU A 227 -12.18 -11.87 2.61
N GLY A 228 -12.70 -11.41 3.75
CA GLY A 228 -13.59 -10.26 3.82
C GLY A 228 -12.91 -8.95 3.41
N VAL A 229 -13.69 -8.03 2.81
CA VAL A 229 -13.24 -6.67 2.51
C VAL A 229 -13.51 -5.77 3.72
N SER A 230 -12.51 -4.98 4.12
CA SER A 230 -12.62 -4.04 5.24
C SER A 230 -11.88 -2.72 4.91
N PRO A 231 -11.93 -1.69 5.77
CA PRO A 231 -11.07 -0.51 5.63
C PRO A 231 -9.55 -0.83 5.65
N ARG A 232 -9.16 -2.06 6.00
CA ARG A 232 -7.77 -2.51 6.12
C ARG A 232 -7.43 -3.68 5.18
N HIS A 233 -8.44 -4.31 4.56
CA HIS A 233 -8.28 -5.53 3.77
C HIS A 233 -8.92 -5.38 2.39
N ASN A 234 -8.12 -5.62 1.35
CA ASN A 234 -8.56 -5.75 -0.04
C ASN A 234 -8.15 -7.16 -0.55
N PRO A 235 -9.00 -7.90 -1.29
CA PRO A 235 -8.72 -9.28 -1.66
C PRO A 235 -7.45 -9.48 -2.48
N GLU A 236 -7.04 -8.46 -3.22
CA GLU A 236 -5.72 -8.36 -3.86
C GLU A 236 -4.95 -7.18 -3.25
N PHE A 237 -3.76 -7.41 -2.72
CA PHE A 237 -2.96 -6.36 -2.09
C PHE A 237 -1.45 -6.54 -2.35
N THR A 238 -0.73 -5.44 -2.33
CA THR A 238 0.70 -5.40 -2.63
C THR A 238 1.47 -5.74 -1.37
N MET A 239 2.27 -6.79 -1.45
CA MET A 239 3.19 -7.19 -0.41
C MET A 239 4.61 -7.00 -0.91
N PHE A 240 5.45 -6.52 -0.02
CA PHE A 240 6.89 -6.51 -0.19
C PHE A 240 7.44 -7.61 0.70
N GLU A 241 8.07 -8.62 0.09
CA GLU A 241 8.78 -9.66 0.83
C GLU A 241 10.26 -9.66 0.46
N LEU A 242 11.12 -9.91 1.44
CA LEU A 242 12.56 -10.03 1.24
C LEU A 242 13.15 -11.13 2.11
N TYR A 243 14.26 -11.69 1.65
CA TYR A 243 15.01 -12.73 2.34
C TYR A 243 16.51 -12.43 2.25
N CYS A 244 17.18 -12.51 3.40
CA CYS A 244 18.61 -12.22 3.53
C CYS A 244 19.32 -13.37 4.22
N ALA A 245 20.24 -14.03 3.52
CA ALA A 245 21.12 -15.03 4.07
C ALA A 245 22.06 -14.41 5.11
N TYR A 246 22.38 -15.23 6.12
CA TYR A 246 23.23 -14.96 7.27
C TYR A 246 22.70 -13.90 8.25
N TRP A 247 21.45 -13.46 8.08
CA TRP A 247 20.76 -12.60 9.04
C TRP A 247 19.85 -13.40 9.97
N ASN A 248 19.57 -12.82 11.14
CA ASN A 248 18.52 -13.25 12.05
C ASN A 248 17.39 -12.20 12.14
N TYR A 249 16.37 -12.48 12.93
CA TYR A 249 15.24 -11.56 13.15
C TYR A 249 15.63 -10.20 13.76
N GLU A 250 16.74 -10.09 14.51
CA GLU A 250 17.23 -8.80 15.05
C GLU A 250 17.80 -7.92 13.95
N ASP A 251 18.66 -8.49 13.08
CA ASP A 251 19.16 -7.79 11.87
C ASP A 251 17.98 -7.30 11.02
N MET A 252 16.92 -8.13 10.94
CA MET A 252 15.72 -7.80 10.17
C MET A 252 14.88 -6.69 10.82
N MET A 253 14.80 -6.62 12.15
CA MET A 253 14.17 -5.48 12.85
C MET A 253 14.92 -4.17 12.56
N GLU A 254 16.25 -4.18 12.62
CA GLU A 254 17.08 -3.00 12.30
C GLU A 254 16.91 -2.56 10.83
N PHE A 255 16.86 -3.51 9.90
CA PHE A 255 16.56 -3.22 8.50
C PHE A 255 15.15 -2.64 8.34
N THR A 256 14.16 -3.17 9.04
CA THR A 256 12.76 -2.71 8.98
C THR A 256 12.64 -1.25 9.45
N GLU A 257 13.29 -0.90 10.57
CA GLU A 257 13.39 0.47 11.07
C GLU A 257 13.99 1.39 10.00
N SER A 258 15.16 1.03 9.47
CA SER A 258 15.87 1.84 8.46
C SER A 258 15.08 2.00 7.15
N LEU A 259 14.37 0.96 6.73
CA LEU A 259 13.51 0.98 5.55
C LEU A 259 12.35 1.96 5.74
N VAL A 260 11.60 1.82 6.83
CA VAL A 260 10.37 2.59 7.08
C VAL A 260 10.68 4.05 7.40
N GLU A 261 11.64 4.32 8.29
CA GLU A 261 12.09 5.68 8.60
C GLU A 261 12.59 6.39 7.33
N GLY A 262 13.37 5.67 6.55
CA GLY A 262 13.90 6.15 5.29
C GLY A 262 12.84 6.50 4.24
N VAL A 263 11.83 5.64 4.08
CA VAL A 263 10.68 5.91 3.22
C VAL A 263 9.94 7.17 3.67
N ALA A 264 9.74 7.35 4.98
CA ALA A 264 9.10 8.55 5.51
C ALA A 264 9.89 9.82 5.16
N LEU A 265 11.22 9.79 5.33
CA LEU A 265 12.09 10.91 4.93
C LEU A 265 12.04 11.19 3.42
N ASP A 266 12.08 10.16 2.57
CA ASP A 266 12.11 10.34 1.11
C ASP A 266 10.78 10.90 0.55
N VAL A 267 9.65 10.54 1.17
CA VAL A 267 8.31 10.90 0.69
C VAL A 267 7.76 12.15 1.39
N LEU A 268 8.02 12.29 2.68
CA LEU A 268 7.44 13.36 3.52
C LEU A 268 8.46 14.42 3.94
N GLY A 269 9.76 14.14 3.82
CA GLY A 269 10.83 15.02 4.31
C GLY A 269 10.97 15.06 5.83
N THR A 270 10.22 14.23 6.56
CA THR A 270 10.16 14.17 8.03
C THR A 270 9.74 12.78 8.49
N THR A 271 10.12 12.41 9.71
CA THR A 271 9.63 11.22 10.42
C THR A 271 8.47 11.53 11.36
N GLU A 272 8.25 12.81 11.67
CA GLU A 272 7.19 13.27 12.56
C GLU A 272 5.99 13.76 11.74
N ILE A 273 4.82 13.19 12.00
CA ILE A 273 3.56 13.54 11.35
C ILE A 273 2.41 13.63 12.34
N GLU A 274 1.28 14.14 11.87
CA GLU A 274 -0.02 13.91 12.47
C GLU A 274 -0.75 12.86 11.63
N TYR A 275 -1.21 11.77 12.26
CA TYR A 275 -2.01 10.74 11.61
C TYR A 275 -3.39 10.70 12.26
N GLN A 276 -4.42 10.97 11.47
CA GLN A 276 -5.81 10.98 11.94
C GLN A 276 -6.03 11.88 13.19
N GLY A 277 -5.35 13.03 13.23
CA GLY A 277 -5.48 14.01 14.32
C GLY A 277 -4.65 13.72 15.57
N ARG A 278 -3.76 12.71 15.54
CA ARG A 278 -2.89 12.35 16.67
C ARG A 278 -1.42 12.30 16.24
N PRO A 279 -0.47 12.81 17.07
CA PRO A 279 0.96 12.76 16.75
C PRO A 279 1.46 11.34 16.52
N PHE A 280 2.28 11.13 15.51
CA PHE A 280 2.86 9.85 15.14
C PHE A 280 4.29 10.04 14.63
N SER A 281 5.21 9.14 15.03
CA SER A 281 6.61 9.18 14.61
C SER A 281 7.02 7.86 13.97
N PHE A 282 7.67 7.94 12.81
CA PHE A 282 8.36 6.81 12.17
C PHE A 282 9.78 6.60 12.70
N ALA A 283 10.29 7.51 13.56
CA ALA A 283 11.69 7.55 13.93
C ALA A 283 12.12 6.26 14.66
N ALA A 284 13.29 5.76 14.27
CA ALA A 284 13.96 4.67 14.97
C ALA A 284 14.71 5.20 16.21
N PRO A 285 15.03 4.36 17.21
CA PRO A 285 14.68 2.94 17.33
C PRO A 285 13.26 2.73 17.87
N TRP A 286 12.61 1.66 17.43
CA TRP A 286 11.30 1.24 17.90
C TRP A 286 11.45 0.37 19.15
N PRO A 287 10.55 0.50 20.15
CA PRO A 287 10.55 -0.41 21.30
C PRO A 287 10.39 -1.86 20.85
N ARG A 288 11.10 -2.77 21.52
CA ARG A 288 10.99 -4.22 21.34
C ARG A 288 10.37 -4.79 22.61
N ARG A 289 9.21 -5.44 22.50
CA ARG A 289 8.45 -6.00 23.62
C ARG A 289 8.00 -7.40 23.26
N THR A 290 7.93 -8.31 24.24
CA THR A 290 7.41 -9.66 23.94
C THR A 290 5.89 -9.67 23.95
N MET A 291 5.29 -10.59 23.19
CA MET A 291 3.84 -10.81 23.20
C MET A 291 3.32 -11.08 24.63
N ALA A 292 4.05 -11.91 25.39
CA ALA A 292 3.70 -12.29 26.75
C ALA A 292 3.72 -11.09 27.72
N GLU A 293 4.71 -10.20 27.60
CA GLU A 293 4.79 -8.97 28.40
C GLU A 293 3.57 -8.08 28.19
N LEU A 294 3.22 -7.80 26.92
CA LEU A 294 2.10 -6.94 26.58
C LEU A 294 0.77 -7.56 27.03
N ALA A 295 0.56 -8.85 26.76
CA ALA A 295 -0.63 -9.55 27.21
C ALA A 295 -0.75 -9.54 28.74
N SER A 296 0.36 -9.75 29.46
CA SER A 296 0.38 -9.74 30.94
C SER A 296 -0.01 -8.38 31.51
N GLU A 297 0.51 -7.30 30.93
CA GLU A 297 0.14 -5.93 31.32
C GLU A 297 -1.35 -5.66 31.07
N ALA A 298 -1.87 -6.10 29.93
CA ALA A 298 -3.26 -5.87 29.56
C ALA A 298 -4.26 -6.64 30.43
N VAL A 299 -3.90 -7.84 30.90
CA VAL A 299 -4.76 -8.64 31.79
C VAL A 299 -4.51 -8.42 33.28
N GLY A 300 -3.41 -7.77 33.65
CA GLY A 300 -3.04 -7.51 35.05
C GLY A 300 -2.52 -8.74 35.81
N GLU A 301 -2.17 -9.82 35.10
CA GLU A 301 -1.55 -11.02 35.65
C GLU A 301 -0.47 -11.57 34.71
N GLN A 302 0.49 -12.32 35.25
CA GLN A 302 1.57 -12.89 34.45
C GLN A 302 1.04 -14.06 33.60
N VAL A 303 1.11 -13.90 32.27
CA VAL A 303 0.80 -14.93 31.29
C VAL A 303 1.98 -15.15 30.34
N SER A 304 2.13 -16.38 29.87
CA SER A 304 3.17 -16.75 28.89
C SER A 304 2.72 -17.96 28.09
N VAL A 305 3.53 -18.41 27.14
CA VAL A 305 3.26 -19.66 26.39
C VAL A 305 3.14 -20.89 27.29
N HIS A 306 3.70 -20.84 28.52
CA HIS A 306 3.63 -21.91 29.52
C HIS A 306 2.43 -21.81 30.46
N THR A 307 1.62 -20.75 30.37
CA THR A 307 0.37 -20.64 31.12
C THR A 307 -0.59 -21.76 30.69
N SER A 308 -1.31 -22.35 31.64
CA SER A 308 -2.19 -23.47 31.35
C SER A 308 -3.32 -23.08 30.40
N ARG A 309 -3.70 -24.01 29.52
CA ARG A 309 -4.80 -23.82 28.57
C ARG A 309 -6.10 -23.49 29.29
N GLU A 310 -6.37 -24.13 30.43
CA GLU A 310 -7.56 -23.87 31.24
C GLU A 310 -7.63 -22.42 31.68
N ARG A 311 -6.49 -21.83 32.09
CA ARG A 311 -6.45 -20.43 32.48
C ARG A 311 -6.69 -19.49 31.30
N PHE A 312 -6.13 -19.81 30.13
CA PHE A 312 -6.42 -19.04 28.93
C PHE A 312 -7.89 -19.11 28.52
N VAL A 313 -8.53 -20.28 28.65
CA VAL A 313 -9.97 -20.43 28.40
C VAL A 313 -10.77 -19.49 29.29
N GLU A 314 -10.45 -19.38 30.58
CA GLU A 314 -11.10 -18.43 31.48
C GLU A 314 -10.89 -16.97 31.02
N LEU A 315 -9.66 -16.59 30.68
CA LEU A 315 -9.31 -15.23 30.25
C LEU A 315 -9.98 -14.82 28.94
N LEU A 316 -10.01 -15.72 27.96
CA LEU A 316 -10.61 -15.49 26.64
C LEU A 316 -12.14 -15.54 26.71
N SER A 317 -12.72 -16.48 27.46
CA SER A 317 -14.17 -16.57 27.64
C SER A 317 -14.73 -15.35 28.37
N ALA A 318 -14.00 -14.78 29.34
CA ALA A 318 -14.36 -13.53 30.00
C ALA A 318 -14.44 -12.33 29.04
N ARG A 319 -13.84 -12.45 27.84
CA ARG A 319 -13.86 -11.46 26.76
C ARG A 319 -14.78 -11.85 25.60
N GLY A 320 -15.54 -12.94 25.74
CA GLY A 320 -16.46 -13.43 24.71
C GLY A 320 -15.77 -14.13 23.54
N ILE A 321 -14.53 -14.57 23.71
CA ILE A 321 -13.77 -15.31 22.70
C ILE A 321 -13.86 -16.81 23.00
N GLU A 322 -14.38 -17.57 22.04
CA GLU A 322 -14.48 -19.02 22.14
C GLU A 322 -13.13 -19.66 21.79
N VAL A 323 -12.62 -20.49 22.70
CA VAL A 323 -11.34 -21.20 22.48
C VAL A 323 -11.62 -22.52 21.78
N HIS A 324 -11.11 -22.66 20.56
CA HIS A 324 -11.27 -23.89 19.81
C HIS A 324 -10.58 -25.07 20.52
N PRO A 325 -11.14 -26.30 20.46
CA PRO A 325 -10.54 -27.47 21.11
C PRO A 325 -9.12 -27.80 20.65
N SER A 326 -8.76 -27.46 19.41
CA SER A 326 -7.42 -27.70 18.85
C SER A 326 -6.37 -26.71 19.36
N TRP A 327 -6.77 -25.57 19.92
CA TRP A 327 -5.82 -24.53 20.35
C TRP A 327 -5.09 -24.96 21.62
N GLY A 328 -3.77 -24.94 21.55
CA GLY A 328 -2.87 -25.00 22.69
C GLY A 328 -2.66 -23.63 23.35
N SER A 329 -1.80 -23.61 24.36
CA SER A 329 -1.46 -22.37 25.09
C SER A 329 -0.83 -21.30 24.19
N GLY A 330 -0.13 -21.69 23.12
CA GLY A 330 0.52 -20.75 22.21
C GLY A 330 -0.49 -19.96 21.38
N ARG A 331 -1.44 -20.66 20.74
CA ARG A 331 -2.53 -19.99 20.01
C ARG A 331 -3.38 -19.13 20.95
N CYS A 332 -3.72 -19.65 22.13
CA CYS A 332 -4.44 -18.88 23.14
C CYS A 332 -3.74 -17.58 23.56
N LEU A 333 -2.41 -17.60 23.72
CA LEU A 333 -1.65 -16.38 24.04
C LEU A 333 -1.73 -15.36 22.90
N ALA A 334 -1.60 -15.80 21.64
CA ALA A 334 -1.70 -14.93 20.47
C ALA A 334 -3.08 -14.28 20.37
N GLU A 335 -4.14 -15.06 20.56
CA GLU A 335 -5.54 -14.58 20.56
C GLU A 335 -5.81 -13.61 21.72
N LEU A 336 -5.21 -13.87 22.89
CA LEU A 336 -5.32 -12.96 24.02
C LEU A 336 -4.62 -11.63 23.72
N PHE A 337 -3.45 -11.67 23.11
CA PHE A 337 -2.72 -10.48 22.67
C PHE A 337 -3.54 -9.68 21.64
N GLU A 338 -4.06 -10.34 20.59
CA GLU A 338 -4.87 -9.70 19.55
C GLU A 338 -6.07 -8.96 20.17
N ALA A 339 -6.78 -9.64 21.09
CA ALA A 339 -7.97 -9.11 21.73
C ALA A 339 -7.73 -7.97 22.73
N THR A 340 -6.50 -7.80 23.23
CA THR A 340 -6.25 -6.90 24.38
C THR A 340 -5.21 -5.82 24.12
N CYS A 341 -4.30 -6.04 23.17
CA CYS A 341 -3.11 -5.21 23.03
C CYS A 341 -3.11 -4.41 21.73
N GLU A 342 -3.45 -5.03 20.59
CA GLU A 342 -3.19 -4.47 19.26
C GLU A 342 -3.70 -3.05 19.08
N GLU A 343 -4.97 -2.78 19.39
CA GLU A 343 -5.60 -1.47 19.19
C GLU A 343 -4.92 -0.34 19.98
N SER A 344 -4.20 -0.67 21.06
CA SER A 344 -3.49 0.30 21.92
C SER A 344 -2.10 0.68 21.39
N LEU A 345 -1.52 -0.11 20.48
CA LEU A 345 -0.17 0.07 19.95
C LEU A 345 -0.13 1.19 18.91
N TRP A 346 0.09 2.42 19.36
CA TRP A 346 -0.01 3.61 18.51
C TRP A 346 1.27 3.92 17.71
N ASN A 347 2.40 4.15 18.39
CA ASN A 347 3.68 4.38 17.73
C ASN A 347 4.29 3.03 17.29
N PRO A 348 5.20 3.03 16.30
CA PRO A 348 5.88 1.83 15.86
C PRO A 348 6.52 1.07 17.04
N ILE A 349 6.26 -0.23 17.09
CA ILE A 349 6.76 -1.16 18.11
C ILE A 349 6.95 -2.53 17.47
N PHE A 350 8.01 -3.23 17.84
CA PHE A 350 8.16 -4.64 17.55
C PHE A 350 7.59 -5.47 18.70
N VAL A 351 6.59 -6.29 18.37
CA VAL A 351 6.13 -7.38 19.23
C VAL A 351 6.93 -8.61 18.84
N THR A 352 7.53 -9.28 19.81
CA THR A 352 8.51 -10.36 19.61
C THR A 352 8.09 -11.63 20.34
N ASP A 353 8.81 -12.72 20.04
CA ASP A 353 8.71 -14.02 20.71
C ASP A 353 7.33 -14.66 20.56
N PHE A 354 6.87 -14.76 19.31
CA PHE A 354 5.62 -15.43 18.99
C PHE A 354 5.71 -16.93 19.29
N PRO A 355 4.63 -17.56 19.79
CA PRO A 355 4.58 -19.00 20.01
C PRO A 355 4.82 -19.82 18.73
N VAL A 356 5.44 -20.98 18.92
CA VAL A 356 5.69 -22.00 17.88
C VAL A 356 4.42 -22.42 17.15
N GLU A 357 3.30 -22.49 17.87
CA GLU A 357 2.01 -22.97 17.37
C GLU A 357 1.43 -22.08 16.25
N VAL A 358 1.72 -20.78 16.29
CA VAL A 358 1.23 -19.80 15.29
C VAL A 358 2.30 -19.39 14.29
N SER A 359 3.47 -20.04 14.31
CA SER A 359 4.66 -19.64 13.55
C SER A 359 5.29 -20.85 12.84
N PRO A 360 4.59 -21.48 11.89
CA PRO A 360 5.00 -22.77 11.29
C PRO A 360 6.25 -22.69 10.39
N LEU A 361 6.67 -21.49 10.00
CA LEU A 361 7.82 -21.23 9.13
C LEU A 361 8.98 -20.51 9.86
N ALA A 362 8.76 -20.10 11.11
CA ALA A 362 9.75 -19.40 11.90
C ALA A 362 10.60 -20.38 12.73
N ARG A 363 11.88 -20.06 12.87
CA ARG A 363 12.81 -20.85 13.67
C ARG A 363 12.48 -20.72 15.16
N ARG A 364 12.64 -21.81 15.91
CA ARG A 364 12.48 -21.80 17.37
C ARG A 364 13.45 -20.82 18.02
N HIS A 365 12.99 -20.19 19.09
CA HIS A 365 13.80 -19.32 19.93
C HIS A 365 14.89 -20.12 20.64
N GLN A 366 16.10 -19.55 20.75
CA GLN A 366 17.26 -20.26 21.30
C GLN A 366 17.16 -20.54 22.80
N VAL A 367 16.42 -19.70 23.54
CA VAL A 367 16.28 -19.82 25.00
C VAL A 367 15.05 -20.64 25.39
N ASP A 368 13.93 -20.44 24.70
CA ASP A 368 12.66 -21.10 24.99
C ASP A 368 12.07 -21.72 23.71
N PRO A 369 12.19 -23.05 23.52
CA PRO A 369 11.78 -23.71 22.30
C PRO A 369 10.26 -23.76 22.09
N ALA A 370 9.44 -23.26 23.03
CA ALA A 370 8.01 -23.04 22.83
C ALA A 370 7.71 -21.73 22.06
N LEU A 371 8.71 -20.87 21.90
CA LEU A 371 8.66 -19.59 21.19
C LEU A 371 9.49 -19.65 19.90
N THR A 372 9.36 -18.62 19.07
CA THR A 372 10.10 -18.46 17.81
C THR A 372 10.83 -17.14 17.76
N GLU A 373 11.93 -17.08 17.01
CA GLU A 373 12.62 -15.83 16.64
C GLU A 373 11.79 -15.09 15.58
N ARG A 374 10.61 -14.62 15.97
CA ARG A 374 9.64 -13.91 15.14
C ARG A 374 9.26 -12.59 15.78
N PHE A 375 9.05 -11.59 14.94
CA PHE A 375 8.44 -10.34 15.31
C PHE A 375 7.32 -9.97 14.35
N GLU A 376 6.41 -9.14 14.85
CA GLU A 376 5.56 -8.31 14.03
C GLU A 376 5.73 -6.86 14.46
N SER A 377 5.78 -5.94 13.51
CA SER A 377 5.79 -4.52 13.82
C SER A 377 4.36 -3.99 13.82
N TYR A 378 3.96 -3.28 14.86
CA TYR A 378 2.66 -2.64 14.97
C TYR A 378 2.79 -1.13 14.95
N ALA A 379 1.83 -0.46 14.32
CA ALA A 379 1.67 0.99 14.34
C ALA A 379 0.18 1.32 14.17
N VAL A 380 -0.30 2.42 14.76
CA VAL A 380 -1.70 2.90 14.66
C VAL A 380 -2.75 1.81 14.89
N GLY A 381 -2.48 0.94 15.86
CA GLY A 381 -3.36 -0.13 16.31
C GLY A 381 -3.50 -1.29 15.33
N ARG A 382 -2.48 -1.57 14.50
CA ARG A 382 -2.49 -2.66 13.50
C ARG A 382 -1.08 -3.12 13.13
N GLU A 383 -1.00 -4.35 12.66
CA GLU A 383 0.21 -4.95 12.10
C GLU A 383 0.63 -4.25 10.78
N LEU A 384 1.92 -3.91 10.68
CA LEU A 384 2.55 -3.28 9.52
C LEU A 384 3.47 -4.25 8.77
N SER A 385 4.15 -5.13 9.51
CA SER A 385 5.08 -6.12 8.96
C SER A 385 5.21 -7.34 9.86
N ASN A 386 5.62 -8.45 9.27
CA ASN A 386 5.91 -9.72 9.95
C ASN A 386 7.28 -10.22 9.47
N GLY A 387 8.17 -10.56 10.40
CA GLY A 387 9.53 -11.01 10.07
C GLY A 387 10.07 -12.00 11.08
N PHE A 388 10.97 -12.87 10.65
CA PHE A 388 11.49 -13.94 11.49
C PHE A 388 12.84 -14.48 10.99
N SER A 389 13.56 -15.13 11.90
CA SER A 389 14.63 -16.06 11.51
C SER A 389 13.97 -17.29 10.89
N GLU A 390 14.43 -17.67 9.70
CA GLU A 390 13.80 -18.69 8.90
C GLU A 390 14.05 -20.10 9.42
N LEU A 391 13.00 -20.91 9.48
CA LEU A 391 13.15 -22.33 9.72
C LEU A 391 13.83 -22.99 8.51
N ASN A 392 15.05 -23.45 8.71
CA ASN A 392 15.88 -24.05 7.68
C ASN A 392 16.16 -25.55 7.87
N ASP A 393 15.64 -26.17 8.94
CA ASP A 393 15.69 -27.61 9.14
C ASP A 393 14.54 -28.30 8.39
N PRO A 394 14.80 -29.10 7.33
CA PRO A 394 13.77 -29.76 6.56
C PRO A 394 12.95 -30.78 7.37
N VAL A 395 13.55 -31.42 8.39
CA VAL A 395 12.87 -32.41 9.23
C VAL A 395 11.85 -31.72 10.13
N GLU A 396 12.26 -30.62 10.77
CA GLU A 396 11.35 -29.82 11.57
C GLU A 396 10.26 -29.17 10.70
N GLN A 397 10.61 -28.62 9.53
CA GLN A 397 9.65 -28.00 8.63
C GLN A 397 8.57 -28.99 8.17
N ARG A 398 8.95 -30.23 7.86
CA ARG A 398 7.99 -31.30 7.54
C ARG A 398 7.03 -31.53 8.71
N ALA A 399 7.54 -31.67 9.93
CA ALA A 399 6.71 -31.87 11.11
C ALA A 399 5.74 -30.70 11.33
N ARG A 400 6.15 -29.46 11.05
CA ARG A 400 5.25 -28.28 11.12
C ARG A 400 4.14 -28.35 10.08
N PHE A 401 4.44 -28.75 8.84
CA PHE A 401 3.41 -28.91 7.82
C PHE A 401 2.46 -30.07 8.10
N GLU A 402 2.95 -31.17 8.67
CA GLU A 402 2.09 -32.29 9.09
C GLU A 402 1.10 -31.86 10.18
N ASP A 403 1.53 -31.03 11.14
CA ASP A 403 0.62 -30.46 12.13
C ASP A 403 -0.40 -29.49 11.52
N GLN A 404 0.02 -28.62 10.59
CA GLN A 404 -0.90 -27.76 9.85
C GLN A 404 -1.92 -28.57 9.03
N ALA A 405 -1.50 -29.64 8.37
CA ALA A 405 -2.40 -30.52 7.62
C ALA A 405 -3.40 -31.25 8.54
N ARG A 406 -2.99 -31.61 9.77
CA ARG A 406 -3.89 -32.15 10.80
C ARG A 406 -4.94 -31.11 11.21
N LEU A 407 -4.52 -29.87 11.48
CA LEU A 407 -5.44 -28.76 11.80
C LEU A 407 -6.43 -28.49 10.64
N ALA A 408 -5.97 -28.53 9.40
CA ALA A 408 -6.84 -28.40 8.23
C ALA A 408 -7.92 -29.49 8.18
N ALA A 409 -7.56 -30.74 8.51
CA ALA A 409 -8.50 -31.86 8.59
C ALA A 409 -9.50 -31.72 9.76
N GLU A 410 -9.14 -30.97 10.80
CA GLU A 410 -9.99 -30.61 11.94
C GLU A 410 -10.91 -29.41 11.66
N GLY A 411 -10.78 -28.76 10.49
CA GLY A 411 -11.66 -27.69 10.03
C GLY A 411 -11.02 -26.30 9.94
N GLU A 412 -9.72 -26.17 10.23
CA GLU A 412 -8.98 -24.90 10.09
C GLU A 412 -8.71 -24.60 8.61
N LEU A 413 -9.61 -23.81 7.99
CA LEU A 413 -9.58 -23.53 6.54
C LEU A 413 -8.37 -22.72 6.06
N GLU A 414 -7.63 -22.12 6.98
CA GLU A 414 -6.46 -21.27 6.71
C GLU A 414 -5.13 -22.01 6.93
N ALA A 415 -5.16 -23.25 7.44
CA ALA A 415 -3.95 -24.01 7.71
C ALA A 415 -3.19 -24.37 6.43
N MET A 416 -1.86 -24.42 6.54
CA MET A 416 -0.96 -24.62 5.40
C MET A 416 -1.03 -26.07 4.87
N ALA A 417 -0.96 -26.21 3.54
CA ALA A 417 -0.74 -27.50 2.89
C ALA A 417 0.75 -27.88 2.90
N ILE A 418 1.03 -29.20 2.90
CA ILE A 418 2.38 -29.75 2.79
C ILE A 418 2.89 -29.50 1.36
N ASP A 419 4.03 -28.82 1.24
CA ASP A 419 4.74 -28.62 -0.04
C ASP A 419 6.02 -29.46 -0.08
N GLU A 420 5.94 -30.61 -0.76
CA GLU A 420 7.04 -31.55 -0.91
C GLU A 420 8.20 -31.00 -1.77
N GLU A 421 7.93 -30.05 -2.67
CA GLU A 421 9.00 -29.42 -3.45
C GLU A 421 9.80 -28.43 -2.60
N TYR A 422 9.12 -27.69 -1.72
CA TYR A 422 9.78 -26.79 -0.80
C TYR A 422 10.59 -27.55 0.26
N ILE A 423 10.06 -28.65 0.83
CA ILE A 423 10.86 -29.50 1.73
C ILE A 423 12.11 -30.02 1.02
N ARG A 424 11.97 -30.52 -0.22
CA ARG A 424 13.11 -30.93 -1.04
C ARG A 424 14.10 -29.80 -1.28
N ALA A 425 13.63 -28.56 -1.44
CA ALA A 425 14.51 -27.40 -1.55
C ALA A 425 15.34 -27.19 -0.28
N LEU A 426 14.73 -27.30 0.90
CA LEU A 426 15.44 -27.20 2.18
C LEU A 426 16.48 -28.32 2.35
N GLU A 427 16.24 -29.51 1.80
CA GLU A 427 17.21 -30.62 1.80
C GLU A 427 18.49 -30.31 0.98
N TRP A 428 18.45 -29.36 0.04
CA TRP A 428 19.66 -28.84 -0.63
C TRP A 428 20.43 -27.83 0.24
N GLY A 429 19.85 -27.40 1.35
CA GLY A 429 20.47 -26.53 2.35
C GLY A 429 20.05 -25.06 2.18
N LEU A 430 19.20 -24.59 3.09
CA LEU A 430 18.95 -23.16 3.30
C LEU A 430 19.93 -22.64 4.36
N PRO A 431 20.84 -21.69 4.06
CA PRO A 431 21.68 -21.07 5.10
C PRO A 431 20.79 -20.39 6.17
N PRO A 432 21.32 -20.11 7.38
CA PRO A 432 20.63 -19.21 8.31
C PRO A 432 20.17 -17.96 7.54
N THR A 433 18.90 -17.65 7.60
CA THR A 433 18.27 -16.61 6.77
C THR A 433 17.25 -15.90 7.65
N ALA A 434 17.02 -14.62 7.40
CA ALA A 434 15.88 -13.91 7.95
C ALA A 434 15.00 -13.39 6.81
N GLY A 435 13.69 -13.40 7.03
CA GLY A 435 12.70 -12.88 6.09
C GLY A 435 11.85 -11.79 6.71
N LEU A 436 11.28 -10.96 5.83
CA LEU A 436 10.35 -9.89 6.19
C LEU A 436 9.27 -9.78 5.12
N GLY A 437 8.02 -9.69 5.56
CA GLY A 437 6.88 -9.24 4.77
C GLY A 437 6.35 -7.90 5.28
N VAL A 438 6.16 -6.93 4.39
CA VAL A 438 5.54 -5.62 4.68
C VAL A 438 4.31 -5.43 3.80
N GLY A 439 3.20 -5.06 4.43
CA GLY A 439 1.99 -4.63 3.73
C GLY A 439 2.17 -3.24 3.13
N ILE A 440 2.56 -3.15 1.85
CA ILE A 440 2.80 -1.87 1.16
C ILE A 440 1.56 -0.97 1.19
N ASP A 441 0.38 -1.56 1.09
CA ASP A 441 -0.87 -0.81 1.20
C ASP A 441 -1.05 -0.16 2.58
N ARG A 442 -0.74 -0.88 3.66
CA ARG A 442 -0.83 -0.36 5.04
C ARG A 442 0.22 0.72 5.28
N LEU A 443 1.44 0.55 4.78
CA LEU A 443 2.46 1.60 4.86
C LEU A 443 2.07 2.85 4.04
N ALA A 444 1.48 2.66 2.86
CA ALA A 444 0.98 3.77 2.05
C ALA A 444 -0.15 4.53 2.74
N MET A 445 -1.03 3.84 3.47
CA MET A 445 -2.06 4.50 4.30
C MET A 445 -1.45 5.43 5.33
N LEU A 446 -0.42 4.98 6.06
CA LEU A 446 0.30 5.80 7.04
C LEU A 446 0.96 7.03 6.40
N ILE A 447 1.70 6.83 5.30
CA ILE A 447 2.38 7.91 4.59
C ILE A 447 1.40 8.92 3.97
N ALA A 448 0.22 8.46 3.55
CA ALA A 448 -0.81 9.30 2.95
C ALA A 448 -1.78 9.94 3.97
N ASP A 449 -1.71 9.57 5.25
CA ASP A 449 -2.72 9.90 6.27
C ASP A 449 -4.15 9.44 5.88
N GLU A 450 -4.26 8.19 5.43
CA GLU A 450 -5.52 7.61 4.97
C GLU A 450 -6.03 6.51 5.91
N ALA A 451 -7.25 6.66 6.43
CA ALA A 451 -7.86 5.66 7.31
C ALA A 451 -8.36 4.40 6.59
N ASN A 452 -8.55 4.48 5.26
CA ASN A 452 -9.14 3.42 4.45
C ASN A 452 -8.22 3.01 3.31
N ILE A 453 -7.92 1.71 3.21
CA ILE A 453 -7.08 1.11 2.17
C ILE A 453 -7.57 1.44 0.75
N ARG A 454 -8.87 1.67 0.59
CA ARG A 454 -9.46 2.04 -0.71
C ARG A 454 -8.95 3.37 -1.23
N GLU A 455 -8.45 4.26 -0.36
CA GLU A 455 -7.93 5.56 -0.78
C GLU A 455 -6.56 5.46 -1.44
N ILE A 456 -5.75 4.46 -1.06
CA ILE A 456 -4.41 4.24 -1.62
C ILE A 456 -4.40 3.26 -2.80
N ILE A 457 -5.48 2.52 -3.03
CA ILE A 457 -5.63 1.64 -4.21
C ILE A 457 -6.35 2.42 -5.30
N ALA A 458 -5.76 2.50 -6.50
CA ALA A 458 -6.39 3.21 -7.62
C ALA A 458 -7.78 2.64 -7.92
N PHE A 459 -7.90 1.32 -8.03
CA PHE A 459 -9.18 0.63 -8.28
C PHE A 459 -9.38 -0.49 -7.25
N PRO A 460 -9.98 -0.19 -6.08
CA PRO A 460 -10.22 -1.19 -5.05
C PRO A 460 -11.32 -2.18 -5.48
N THR A 461 -11.32 -3.37 -4.89
CA THR A 461 -12.39 -4.34 -5.13
C THR A 461 -13.70 -3.84 -4.52
N LEU A 462 -14.73 -3.71 -5.35
CA LEU A 462 -16.07 -3.31 -4.93
C LEU A 462 -17.06 -4.44 -5.15
N LYS A 463 -18.16 -4.39 -4.40
CA LYS A 463 -19.31 -5.26 -4.68
C LYS A 463 -19.80 -4.97 -6.12
N PRO A 464 -19.97 -5.99 -6.97
CA PRO A 464 -20.51 -5.81 -8.31
C PRO A 464 -21.89 -5.15 -8.26
N LEU A 465 -22.16 -4.26 -9.20
CA LEU A 465 -23.54 -3.88 -9.51
C LEU A 465 -24.19 -5.12 -10.12
N ARG A 466 -25.22 -5.64 -9.45
CA ARG A 466 -26.09 -6.65 -10.05
C ARG A 466 -27.28 -5.90 -10.62
N ASP A 467 -27.59 -6.17 -11.89
CA ASP A 467 -28.87 -5.79 -12.49
C ASP A 467 -30.04 -6.48 -11.78
#